data_AF-A0A6I0EY74-F1
#
_entry.id   AF-A0A6I0EY74-F1
#
_cell.length_a   1.000
_cell.length_b   1.000
_cell.length_c   1.000
_cell.angle_alpha   90.00
_cell.angle_beta   90.00
_cell.angle_gamma   90.00
#
_symmetry.space_group_name_H-M   'P 1'
#
loop_
_entity.id
_entity.type
_entity.pdbx_description
1 polymer ?
#
loop_
_entity_poly.entity_id
_entity_poly.type
_entity_poly.pdbx_seq_one_letter_code
_entity_poly.pdbx_strand_id
1 'polypeptide(L)' 'MCIFDLLKLEFRQQGIHYRIAYRIVKDKIQVHVLHIGTSENFYSELKRRI' A
#
# COMPACT_ATOMS: atom_id res chain seq x y z
N MET A 1 9.49 2.07 -20.70
CA MET A 1 8.31 2.87 -20.33
C MET A 1 7.58 2.12 -19.23
N CYS A 2 7.91 2.37 -17.96
CA CYS A 2 7.33 1.64 -16.83
C CYS A 2 6.22 2.50 -16.23
N ILE A 3 4.97 2.15 -16.52
CA ILE A 3 3.82 2.68 -15.79
C ILE A 3 3.86 2.00 -14.42
N PHE A 4 4.25 2.75 -13.38
CA PHE A 4 4.19 2.25 -12.00
C PHE A 4 2.79 2.48 -11.47
N ASP A 5 1.85 1.59 -11.78
CA ASP A 5 0.52 1.64 -11.18
C ASP A 5 0.63 1.35 -9.67
N LEU A 6 0.56 2.42 -8.88
CA LEU A 6 0.41 2.33 -7.43
C LEU A 6 -1.02 1.89 -7.13
N LEU A 7 -1.17 0.72 -6.53
CA LEU A 7 -2.46 0.17 -6.16
C LEU A 7 -2.68 0.33 -4.66
N LYS A 8 -3.96 0.47 -4.28
CA LYS A 8 -4.40 0.51 -2.90
C LYS A 8 -5.36 -0.64 -2.61
N LEU A 9 -5.18 -1.27 -1.46
CA LEU A 9 -6.13 -2.22 -0.89
C LEU A 9 -6.57 -1.72 0.48
N GLU A 10 -7.88 -1.70 0.72
CA GLU A 10 -8.47 -1.32 2.00
C GLU A 10 -9.25 -2.52 2.53
N PHE A 11 -9.01 -2.92 3.79
CA PHE A 11 -9.74 -4.04 4.40
C PHE A 11 -9.92 -3.82 5.90
N ARG A 12 -10.97 -4.43 6.46
CA ARG A 12 -11.27 -4.38 7.90
C ARG A 12 -10.99 -5.73 8.54
N GLN A 13 -10.25 -5.72 9.64
CA GLN A 13 -9.97 -6.92 10.43
C GLN A 13 -10.10 -6.57 11.91
N GLN A 14 -10.93 -7.33 12.64
CA GLN A 14 -11.19 -7.12 14.08
C GLN A 14 -11.57 -5.66 14.45
N GLY A 15 -12.37 -5.01 13.60
CA GLY A 15 -12.80 -3.62 13.80
C GLY A 15 -11.76 -2.56 13.39
N ILE A 16 -10.53 -2.95 13.04
CA ILE A 16 -9.47 -2.05 12.60
C ILE A 16 -9.49 -1.93 11.08
N HIS A 17 -9.46 -0.71 10.56
CA HIS A 17 -9.41 -0.44 9.12
C HIS A 17 -7.97 -0.27 8.65
N TYR A 18 -7.49 -1.24 7.87
CA TYR A 18 -6.15 -1.27 7.31
C TYR A 18 -6.14 -0.80 5.86
N ARG A 19 -5.02 -0.17 5.49
CA ARG A 19 -4.70 0.28 4.14
C ARG A 19 -3.32 -0.24 3.73
N ILE A 20 -3.25 -0.81 2.54
CA ILE A 20 -2.01 -1.29 1.94
C ILE A 20 -1.79 -0.54 0.62
N ALA A 21 -0.65 0.15 0.52
CA ALA A 21 -0.13 0.63 -0.75
C ALA A 21 0.85 -0.40 -1.31
N TYR A 22 0.62 -0.86 -2.53
CA TYR A 22 1.46 -1.86 -3.18
C TYR A 22 1.58 -1.61 -4.67
N ARG A 23 2.57 -2.25 -5.29
CA ARG A 23 2.71 -2.28 -6.74
C ARG A 23 2.87 -3.72 -7.21
N ILE A 24 2.37 -4.01 -8.41
CA ILE A 24 2.51 -5.32 -9.05
C ILE A 24 3.62 -5.23 -10.09
N VAL A 25 4.67 -6.02 -9.90
CA VAL A 25 5.76 -6.19 -10.86
C VAL A 25 5.41 -7.41 -11.72
N LYS A 26 4.65 -7.19 -12.80
CA LYS A 26 4.11 -8.26 -13.66
C LYS A 26 5.19 -9.16 -14.24
N ASP A 27 6.32 -8.57 -14.63
CA ASP A 27 7.49 -9.26 -15.19
C ASP A 27 8.04 -10.35 -14.26
N LYS A 28 7.97 -10.12 -12.94
CA LYS A 28 8.50 -11.01 -11.91
C LYS A 28 7.44 -11.78 -11.15
N ILE A 29 6.15 -11.57 -11.47
CA ILE A 29 5.00 -12.07 -10.71
C ILE A 29 5.16 -11.74 -9.20
N GLN A 30 5.61 -10.52 -8.90
CA GLN A 30 5.87 -10.07 -7.54
C GLN A 30 4.94 -8.93 -7.14
N VAL A 31 4.52 -8.95 -5.87
CA VAL A 31 3.81 -7.84 -5.23
C VAL A 31 4.78 -7.17 -4.27
N HIS A 32 5.07 -5.89 -4.51
CA HIS A 32 5.90 -5.10 -3.61
C HIS A 32 4.98 -4.26 -2.74
N VAL A 33 4.93 -4.58 -1.45
CA VAL A 33 4.22 -3.78 -0.46
C VAL A 33 5.09 -2.58 -0.10
N LEU A 34 4.56 -1.38 -0.30
CA LEU A 34 5.27 -0.12 -0.04
C LEU A 34 4.96 0.38 1.37
N HIS A 35 3.70 0.25 1.80
CA HIS A 35 3.28 0.64 3.13
C HIS A 35 2.02 -0.12 3.56
N ILE A 36 1.98 -0.47 4.84
CA ILE A 36 0.79 -1.00 5.52
C ILE A 36 0.57 -0.09 6.73
N GLY A 37 -0.65 0.42 6.88
CA GLY A 37 -1.01 1.25 8.02
C GLY A 37 -2.51 1.22 8.29
N THR A 38 -2.90 1.66 9.47
CA THR A 38 -4.32 1.89 9.79
C THR A 38 -4.78 3.22 9.19
N SER A 39 -6.08 3.38 8.98
CA SER A 39 -6.65 4.61 8.40
C SER A 39 -6.29 5.88 9.18
N GLU A 40 -6.05 5.77 10.49
CA GLU A 40 -5.65 6.88 11.36
C GLU A 40 -4.17 7.28 11.20
N ASN A 41 -3.28 6.33 10.85
CA ASN A 41 -1.84 6.56 10.83
C ASN A 41 -1.23 6.62 9.41
N PHE A 42 -2.02 6.28 8.39
CA PHE A 42 -1.53 6.03 7.02
C PHE A 42 -0.90 7.27 6.36
N TYR A 43 -1.57 8.42 6.38
CA TYR A 43 -1.06 9.61 5.66
C TYR A 43 0.18 10.24 6.32
N SER A 44 0.27 10.19 7.65
CA SER A 44 1.40 10.74 8.41
C SER A 44 2.67 9.92 8.22
N GLU A 45 2.56 8.60 8.13
CA GLU A 45 3.69 7.70 7.91
C GLU A 45 4.11 7.62 6.43
N LEU A 46 3.17 7.73 5.49
CA LEU A 46 3.49 7.78 4.06
C LEU A 46 4.32 9.02 3.71
N LYS A 47 3.99 10.20 4.28
CA LYS A 47 4.72 11.45 4.05
C LYS A 47 6.13 11.48 4.65
N ARG A 48 6.44 10.63 5.63
CA ARG A 48 7.78 10.57 6.26
C ARG A 48 8.78 9.71 5.48
N ARG A 49 8.29 8.87 4.56
CA ARG A 49 9.12 7.95 3.77
C ARG A 49 9.36 8.39 2.32
N ILE A 50 8.77 9.52 1.91
CA ILE A 50 8.88 10.11 0.57
C ILE A 50 9.61 11.44 0.68
#